data_AF-A0A535DXT6-F1
#
_entry.id   AF-A0A535DXT6-F1
#
_cell.length_a   1.000
_cell.length_b   1.000
_cell.length_c   1.000
_cell.angle_alpha   90.00
_cell.angle_beta   90.00
_cell.angle_gamma   90.00
#
_symmetry.space_group_name_H-M   'P 1'
#
loop_
_entity.id
_entity.type
_entity.pdbx_description
1 polymer ?
#
loop_
_entity_poly.entity_id
_entity_poly.type
_entity_poly.pdbx_seq_one_letter_code
_entity_poly.pdbx_strand_id
1 'polypeptide(L)'
;MNWPDEIRTTAGLKGLEGDVKINPKELEMAKALIESLADRFEPQRYKDEYREAVMRVVQAKIDGEVIEAPPAPQTAKVMDLMEALRASVEAAKKSRSTRGKEAQPAEAKRARRKAS
;
A
#
# COMPACT_ATOMS: atom_id res chain seq x y z
N MET A 1 -15.00 -5.52 34.05
CA MET A 1 -15.80 -4.45 34.69
C MET A 1 -15.36 -3.18 34.00
N ASN A 2 -16.24 -2.46 33.30
CA ASN A 2 -15.85 -1.28 32.54
C ASN A 2 -16.21 -0.06 33.39
N TRP A 3 -15.26 0.84 33.61
CA TRP A 3 -15.54 2.09 34.32
C TRP A 3 -16.17 3.12 33.38
N PRO A 4 -17.11 3.96 33.85
CA PRO A 4 -17.84 4.90 32.99
C PRO A 4 -16.95 5.87 32.21
N ASP A 5 -15.77 6.21 32.73
CA ASP A 5 -14.78 7.10 32.14
C ASP A 5 -13.93 6.44 31.04
N GLU A 6 -13.84 5.11 31.00
CA GLU A 6 -13.15 4.37 29.93
C GLU A 6 -14.02 4.21 28.67
N ILE A 7 -15.33 4.42 28.77
CA ILE A 7 -16.27 4.30 27.66
C ILE A 7 -16.33 5.62 26.89
N ARG A 8 -15.74 5.64 25.69
CA ARG A 8 -15.81 6.80 24.79
C ARG A 8 -17.15 6.84 24.06
N THR A 9 -17.76 8.02 24.00
CA THR A 9 -19.01 8.25 23.26
C THR A 9 -18.80 8.20 21.75
N THR A 10 -19.73 7.59 21.02
CA THR A 10 -19.75 7.56 19.55
C THR A 10 -20.25 8.87 18.91
N ALA A 11 -20.69 9.84 19.70
CA ALA A 11 -21.28 11.11 19.23
C ALA A 11 -20.39 11.96 18.29
N GLY A 12 -19.07 11.73 18.30
CA GLY A 12 -18.13 12.41 17.39
C GLY A 12 -17.84 11.66 16.08
N LEU A 13 -18.38 10.45 15.93
CA LEU A 13 -18.12 9.59 14.77
C LEU A 13 -19.18 9.86 13.69
N LYS A 14 -18.75 10.58 12.64
CA LYS A 14 -19.59 10.82 11.46
C LYS A 14 -19.81 9.51 10.69
N GLY A 15 -21.01 9.30 10.17
CA GLY A 15 -21.33 8.14 9.32
C GLY A 15 -21.82 6.90 10.07
N LEU A 16 -22.04 7.00 11.39
CA LEU A 16 -22.76 5.98 12.18
C LEU A 16 -24.27 6.25 12.26
N GLU A 17 -24.74 7.31 11.58
CA GLU A 17 -26.12 7.75 11.60
C GLU A 17 -26.90 7.00 10.53
N GLY A 18 -27.79 6.10 10.97
CA GLY A 18 -28.73 5.39 10.10
C GLY A 18 -28.33 3.97 9.74
N ASP A 19 -29.28 3.28 9.12
CA ASP A 19 -29.16 1.87 8.73
C ASP A 19 -28.51 1.77 7.34
N VAL A 20 -27.31 1.20 7.26
CA VAL A 20 -26.56 1.08 6.01
C VAL A 20 -27.02 -0.16 5.26
N LYS A 21 -27.59 0.02 4.06
CA LYS A 21 -27.93 -1.11 3.18
C LYS A 21 -26.67 -1.64 2.51
N ILE A 22 -26.25 -2.85 2.90
CA ILE A 22 -25.09 -3.54 2.33
C ILE A 22 -25.55 -4.42 1.17
N ASN A 23 -24.82 -4.39 0.05
CA ASN A 23 -25.07 -5.26 -1.09
C ASN A 23 -24.60 -6.70 -0.77
N PRO A 24 -25.47 -7.74 -0.91
CA PRO A 24 -25.10 -9.11 -0.62
C PRO A 24 -23.88 -9.61 -1.39
N LYS A 25 -23.70 -9.19 -2.65
CA LYS A 25 -22.55 -9.63 -3.47
C LYS A 25 -21.22 -9.07 -2.95
N GLU A 26 -21.23 -7.84 -2.46
CA GLU A 26 -20.04 -7.20 -1.88
C GLU A 26 -19.69 -7.84 -0.54
N LEU A 27 -20.69 -8.20 0.26
CA LEU A 27 -20.50 -8.92 1.51
C LEU A 27 -19.85 -10.30 1.29
N GLU A 28 -20.33 -11.07 0.31
CA GLU A 28 -19.75 -12.39 0.00
C GLU A 28 -18.31 -12.27 -0.52
N MET A 29 -18.03 -11.27 -1.36
CA MET A 29 -16.66 -10.98 -1.81
C MET A 29 -15.73 -10.59 -0.65
N ALA A 30 -16.20 -9.76 0.29
CA ALA A 30 -15.43 -9.38 1.47
C ALA A 30 -15.16 -10.56 2.39
N LYS A 31 -16.14 -11.45 2.59
CA LYS A 31 -15.96 -12.69 3.37
C LYS A 31 -14.90 -13.58 2.74
N ALA A 32 -14.96 -13.82 1.43
CA ALA A 32 -13.98 -14.65 0.74
C ALA A 32 -12.55 -14.09 0.87
N LEU A 33 -12.39 -12.76 0.81
CA LEU A 33 -11.10 -12.11 1.04
C LEU A 33 -10.61 -12.32 2.48
N ILE A 34 -11.48 -12.11 3.48
CA ILE A 34 -11.14 -12.31 4.89
C ILE A 34 -10.72 -13.76 5.11
N GLU A 35 -11.47 -14.73 4.58
CA GLU A 35 -11.14 -16.16 4.70
C GLU A 35 -9.79 -16.49 4.05
N SER A 36 -9.47 -15.88 2.91
CA SER A 36 -8.17 -16.08 2.26
C SER A 36 -6.98 -15.53 3.05
N LEU A 37 -7.23 -14.52 3.90
CA LEU A 37 -6.21 -13.85 4.73
C LEU A 37 -6.25 -14.32 6.19
N ALA A 38 -7.26 -15.10 6.56
CA ALA A 38 -7.45 -15.59 7.91
C ALA A 38 -6.40 -16.65 8.23
N ASP A 39 -5.81 -16.55 9.41
CA ASP A 39 -4.93 -17.55 9.98
C ASP A 39 -5.30 -17.74 11.45
N ARG A 40 -4.81 -18.83 12.06
CA ARG A 40 -4.97 -19.04 13.50
C ARG A 40 -4.14 -18.03 14.27
N PHE A 41 -4.80 -17.31 15.17
CA PHE A 41 -4.13 -16.42 16.09
C PHE A 41 -3.40 -17.22 17.16
N GLU A 42 -2.07 -17.24 17.09
CA GLU A 42 -1.19 -17.85 18.09
C GLU A 42 -0.42 -16.74 18.83
N PRO A 43 -0.80 -16.37 20.07
CA PRO A 43 -0.20 -15.26 20.81
C PRO A 43 1.32 -15.39 20.97
N GLN A 44 1.82 -16.62 21.05
CA GLN A 44 3.24 -16.93 21.25
C GLN A 44 4.12 -16.57 20.05
N ARG A 45 3.53 -16.39 18.84
CA ARG A 45 4.26 -15.94 17.66
C ARG A 45 4.67 -14.47 17.75
N TYR A 46 4.03 -13.69 18.61
CA TYR A 46 4.28 -12.27 18.76
C TYR A 46 5.16 -12.01 19.97
N LYS A 47 6.15 -11.13 19.80
CA LYS A 47 7.08 -10.73 20.84
C LYS A 47 6.96 -9.25 21.12
N ASP A 48 7.19 -8.87 22.37
CA ASP A 48 7.28 -7.48 22.77
C ASP A 48 8.67 -6.95 22.41
N GLU A 49 8.79 -6.42 21.19
CA GLU A 49 10.04 -5.86 20.68
C GLU A 49 10.59 -4.73 21.56
N TYR A 50 9.69 -3.97 22.19
CA TYR A 50 10.07 -2.89 23.09
C TYR A 50 10.72 -3.45 24.36
N ARG A 51 10.06 -4.42 25.02
CA ARG A 51 10.62 -5.10 26.19
C ARG A 51 11.95 -5.77 25.86
N GLU A 52 12.06 -6.46 24.72
CA GLU A 52 13.31 -7.08 24.29
C GLU A 52 14.41 -6.03 24.03
N ALA A 53 14.09 -4.89 23.42
CA ALA A 53 15.03 -3.78 23.25
C ALA A 53 15.51 -3.20 24.58
N VAL A 54 14.60 -2.98 25.53
CA VAL A 54 14.95 -2.47 26.87
C VAL A 54 15.83 -3.47 27.61
N MET A 55 15.49 -4.76 27.59
CA MET A 55 16.30 -5.78 28.28
C MET A 55 17.72 -5.88 27.70
N ARG A 56 17.87 -5.75 26.37
CA ARG A 56 19.20 -5.68 25.74
C ARG A 56 20.01 -4.49 26.25
N VAL A 57 19.38 -3.32 26.36
CA VAL A 57 20.04 -2.12 26.90
C VAL A 57 20.42 -2.29 28.37
N VAL A 58 19.55 -2.91 29.18
CA VAL A 58 19.85 -3.19 30.59
C VAL A 58 21.05 -4.13 30.71
N GLN A 59 21.09 -5.21 29.92
CA GLN A 59 22.19 -6.17 29.94
C GLN A 59 23.52 -5.53 29.53
N ALA A 60 23.55 -4.79 28.43
CA ALA A 60 24.74 -4.09 27.97
C ALA A 60 25.26 -3.08 29.02
N LYS A 61 24.38 -2.41 29.78
CA LYS A 61 24.78 -1.55 30.90
C LYS A 61 25.39 -2.33 32.07
N ILE A 62 24.87 -3.52 32.38
CA ILE A 62 25.41 -4.39 33.43
C ILE A 62 26.82 -4.87 33.04
N ASP A 63 27.00 -5.21 31.78
CA ASP A 63 28.26 -5.71 31.22
C ASP A 63 29.31 -4.59 30.99
N GLY A 64 28.95 -3.34 31.27
CA GLY A 64 29.83 -2.17 31.17
C GLY A 64 30.03 -1.64 29.75
N GLU A 65 29.20 -2.06 28.80
CA GLU A 65 29.27 -1.61 27.41
C GLU A 65 28.69 -0.19 27.24
N VAL A 66 29.34 0.61 26.40
CA VAL A 66 28.84 1.94 26.03
C VAL A 66 27.79 1.77 24.93
N ILE A 67 26.54 2.04 25.28
CA ILE A 67 25.42 1.96 24.33
C ILE A 67 25.31 3.28 23.59
N GLU A 68 25.74 3.31 22.33
CA GLU A 68 25.55 4.46 21.46
C GLU A 68 24.13 4.49 20.90
N ALA A 69 23.50 5.68 20.94
CA ALA A 69 22.19 5.87 20.33
C ALA A 69 22.32 5.77 18.80
N PRO A 70 21.40 5.07 18.11
CA PRO A 70 21.43 5.04 16.65
C PRO A 70 21.31 6.47 16.10
N PRO A 71 22.05 6.79 15.01
CA PRO A 71 22.00 8.10 14.40
C PRO A 71 20.57 8.43 13.97
N ALA A 72 20.19 9.71 14.09
CA ALA A 72 18.88 10.17 13.67
C ALA A 72 18.62 9.79 12.20
N PRO A 73 17.40 9.33 11.85
CA PRO A 73 17.07 9.00 10.48
C PRO A 73 17.30 10.22 9.60
N GLN A 74 18.13 10.05 8.57
CA GLN A 74 18.36 11.11 7.60
C GLN A 74 17.06 11.40 6.89
N THR A 75 16.64 12.66 6.86
CA THR A 75 15.50 13.08 6.06
C THR A 75 15.82 12.73 4.61
N ALA A 76 15.05 11.81 4.04
CA ALA A 76 15.18 11.45 2.64
C ALA A 76 15.06 12.74 1.83
N LYS A 77 16.05 13.00 0.97
CA LYS A 77 16.03 14.14 0.05
C LYS A 77 14.85 13.93 -0.88
N VAL A 78 13.73 14.59 -0.59
CA VAL A 78 12.55 14.62 -1.46
C VAL A 78 13.01 15.30 -2.75
N MET A 79 13.47 14.51 -3.71
CA MET A 79 13.61 14.98 -5.09
C MET A 79 12.26 15.52 -5.50
N ASP A 80 12.23 16.72 -6.08
CA ASP A 80 11.03 17.43 -6.49
C ASP A 80 10.16 16.51 -7.35
N LEU A 81 9.17 15.87 -6.71
CA LEU A 81 8.29 14.89 -7.32
C LEU A 81 7.48 15.54 -8.45
N MET A 82 7.28 16.87 -8.39
CA MET A 82 6.59 17.62 -9.43
C MET A 82 7.48 17.77 -10.67
N GLU A 83 8.78 18.00 -10.51
CA GLU A 83 9.72 17.96 -11.64
C GLU A 83 9.84 16.56 -12.26
N ALA A 84 9.95 15.52 -11.43
CA ALA A 84 10.01 14.14 -11.91
C ALA A 84 8.73 13.74 -12.68
N LEU A 85 7.56 14.17 -12.19
CA LEU A 85 6.28 13.95 -12.86
C LEU A 85 6.19 14.71 -14.18
N ARG A 86 6.57 16.01 -14.20
CA ARG A 86 6.60 16.82 -15.43
C ARG A 86 7.51 16.18 -16.49
N ALA A 87 8.70 15.73 -16.09
CA ALA A 87 9.62 15.04 -16.98
C ALA A 87 9.02 13.74 -17.55
N SER A 88 8.34 12.95 -16.71
CA SER A 88 7.66 11.71 -17.14
C SER A 88 6.54 11.98 -18.15
N VAL A 89 5.72 13.01 -17.92
CA VAL A 89 4.62 13.39 -18.83
C VAL A 89 5.15 13.88 -20.17
N GLU A 90 6.20 14.71 -20.18
CA GLU A 90 6.80 15.20 -21.42
C GLU A 90 7.48 14.08 -22.22
N ALA A 91 8.16 13.14 -21.54
CA ALA A 91 8.70 11.94 -22.19
C ALA A 91 7.59 11.08 -22.81
N ALA A 92 6.46 10.89 -22.10
CA ALA A 92 5.31 10.15 -22.60
C ALA A 92 4.68 10.82 -23.84
N LYS A 93 4.52 12.16 -23.84
CA LYS A 93 4.02 12.90 -25.01
C LYS A 93 4.95 12.77 -26.22
N LYS A 94 6.26 12.87 -26.02
CA LYS A 94 7.26 12.75 -27.10
C LYS A 94 7.24 11.35 -27.74
N SER A 95 7.11 10.30 -26.93
CA SER A 95 7.01 8.91 -27.43
C SER A 95 5.72 8.64 -28.23
N ARG A 96 4.62 9.32 -27.90
CA ARG A 96 3.35 9.21 -28.62
C ARG A 96 3.41 9.93 -29.96
N SER A 97 4.10 11.07 -30.03
CA SER A 97 4.30 11.81 -31.29
C SER A 97 5.17 11.07 -32.30
N THR A 98 6.13 10.24 -31.86
CA THR A 98 6.98 9.46 -32.78
C THR A 98 6.27 8.22 -33.31
N ARG A 99 5.35 7.62 -32.53
CA ARG A 99 4.58 6.44 -32.95
C ARG A 99 3.44 6.75 -33.94
N GLY A 100 3.00 8.01 -34.01
CA GLY A 100 1.95 8.46 -34.93
C GLY A 100 2.40 8.69 -36.38
N LYS A 101 3.70 8.69 -36.68
CA LYS A 101 4.23 8.93 -38.03
C LYS A 101 4.48 7.67 -38.87
N GLU A 102 4.35 6.47 -38.30
CA GLU A 102 4.79 5.22 -38.95
C GLU A 102 3.67 4.22 -39.28
N ALA A 103 2.40 4.60 -39.19
CA ALA A 103 1.28 3.73 -39.56
C ALA A 103 0.38 4.37 -40.63
N GLN A 104 0.88 4.44 -41.87
CA GLN A 104 -0.01 4.45 -43.05
C GLN A 104 -0.24 3.00 -43.49
N PRO A 105 -1.49 2.51 -43.60
CA PRO A 105 -1.75 1.17 -44.10
C PRO A 105 -1.64 1.13 -45.63
N ALA A 106 -0.72 0.32 -46.14
CA ALA A 106 -0.65 -0.05 -47.55
C ALA A 106 -1.67 -1.18 -47.82
N GLU A 107 -2.90 -0.80 -48.16
CA GLU A 107 -3.94 -1.71 -48.64
C GLU A 107 -4.02 -1.66 -50.17
N ALA A 108 -3.33 -2.58 -50.85
CA ALA A 108 -3.61 -2.89 -52.25
C ALA A 108 -3.04 -4.26 -52.68
N LYS A 109 -3.92 -5.11 -53.21
CA LYS A 109 -3.70 -6.28 -54.09
C LYS A 109 -3.40 -7.63 -53.44
N ARG A 110 -4.46 -8.28 -52.93
CA ARG A 110 -4.62 -9.75 -53.02
C ARG A 110 -6.06 -10.12 -53.37
N ALA A 111 -6.46 -9.81 -54.59
CA ALA A 111 -7.69 -10.31 -55.21
C ALA A 111 -7.39 -10.74 -56.65
N ARG A 112 -6.87 -11.97 -56.82
CA ARG A 112 -7.09 -12.85 -57.98
C ARG A 112 -6.25 -14.12 -57.83
N ARG A 113 -6.90 -15.21 -57.43
CA ARG A 113 -6.76 -16.55 -58.03
C ARG A 113 -7.70 -17.54 -57.32
N LYS A 114 -8.95 -17.53 -57.77
CA LYS A 114 -9.76 -18.75 -57.92
C LYS A 114 -10.17 -18.79 -59.40
N ALA A 115 -9.66 -19.77 -60.14
CA ALA A 115 -10.26 -20.36 -61.33
C ALA A 115 -9.36 -21.48 -61.86
N SER A 116 -9.98 -22.65 -62.05
CA SER A 116 -9.52 -23.88 -62.71
C SER A 116 -8.33 -24.63 -62.14
#